data_AF-D8Q1X1-F1
#
_entry.id   AF-D8Q1X1-F1
#
_cell.length_a   1.000
_cell.length_b   1.000
_cell.length_c   1.000
_cell.angle_alpha   90.00
_cell.angle_beta   90.00
_cell.angle_gamma   90.00
#
_symmetry.space_group_name_H-M   'P 1'
#
loop_
_entity.id
_entity.type
_entity.pdbx_description
1 polymer ?
#
loop_
_entity_poly.entity_id
_entity_poly.type
_entity_poly.pdbx_seq_one_letter_code
_entity_poly.pdbx_strand_id
1 'polypeptide(L)'
;MATRTSPRLQSRSAKPNLPVAKVVNHADHVKALKAQLSHVKALVKKEAEHWEVEQARLLQEHEEWVRKEDQAIAKLRAENEGLAAQLMHTRGPAEPSVHDEPGGGSQPPAAAERERSRSTTPSTDTDIPETPPKRQRRSRKRKSQFAGRPDDEVEEKYEVEIRTVKQEEKDGPLIEEFHKVTLSKSEDGSMLWDLNALGLGPVGDVGGVYQRSFERKVVSWAFGGGHIRTHHNHSTTNLDPYATYHPKWNPQLPGRAGAHGIAFSHAVDDELLPVFVRVKSNQWRYCGHYATNMYGDLDSTQLARVPRSCLVAIARDYIEKKWGQEYLSEVNDDLKEEALAQGKPYRPVQSTEQSICAAFLDGRLTMNFTVLEFSRYEHSWFQRLLDAEAAGHRIAPKPKYLPKPKEPKTKADPDAKPKAKKRSKKGSTADAQPAAKKRKAASGKAVRAQEQQAKGQNDADSDIEIVGVKEAPKRQLRSSRRAVNLAWLESDGKESDDGGDGGDYDDFDEENDEA
;
A
#
# COMPACT_ATOMS: atom_id res chain seq x y z
N MET A 1 26.92 -82.90 -18.43
CA MET A 1 25.62 -82.44 -17.87
C MET A 1 25.75 -82.40 -16.36
N ALA A 2 25.59 -81.24 -15.73
CA ALA A 2 25.57 -81.09 -14.27
C ALA A 2 24.54 -80.01 -13.92
N THR A 3 23.65 -80.30 -12.97
CA THR A 3 22.43 -79.53 -12.72
C THR A 3 22.63 -78.42 -11.70
N ARG A 4 22.09 -77.23 -12.00
CA ARG A 4 21.93 -76.12 -11.05
C ARG A 4 21.12 -76.53 -9.82
N THR A 5 21.55 -76.08 -8.64
CA THR A 5 20.72 -75.97 -7.43
C THR A 5 21.01 -74.63 -6.74
N SER A 6 20.12 -73.66 -6.90
CA SER A 6 20.19 -72.37 -6.18
C SER A 6 19.58 -72.48 -4.79
N PRO A 7 20.19 -71.90 -3.74
CA PRO A 7 19.61 -71.90 -2.39
C PRO A 7 18.40 -70.96 -2.28
N ARG A 8 17.33 -71.47 -1.69
CA ARG A 8 16.06 -70.77 -1.47
C ARG A 8 16.10 -69.98 -0.15
N LEU A 9 16.39 -68.68 -0.22
CA LEU A 9 16.31 -67.77 0.93
C LEU A 9 14.88 -67.75 1.50
N GLN A 10 14.71 -68.21 2.75
CA GLN A 10 13.46 -68.09 3.49
C GLN A 10 13.45 -66.80 4.31
N SER A 11 12.70 -65.80 3.85
CA SER A 11 12.47 -64.56 4.59
C SER A 11 11.50 -64.78 5.75
N ARG A 12 12.03 -65.02 6.96
CA ARG A 12 11.25 -64.99 8.21
C ARG A 12 10.86 -63.55 8.55
N SER A 13 9.62 -63.17 8.29
CA SER A 13 9.08 -61.88 8.73
C SER A 13 8.74 -61.89 10.22
N ALA A 14 9.69 -61.42 11.05
CA ALA A 14 9.40 -61.09 12.43
C ALA A 14 8.47 -59.86 12.47
N LYS A 15 7.20 -60.06 12.81
CA LYS A 15 6.27 -58.94 13.03
C LYS A 15 6.69 -58.20 14.31
N PRO A 16 6.94 -56.87 14.27
CA PRO A 16 7.26 -56.12 15.47
C PRO A 16 6.05 -56.14 16.42
N ASN A 17 6.29 -56.46 17.68
CA ASN A 17 5.27 -56.54 18.70
C ASN A 17 4.94 -55.10 19.15
N LEU A 18 4.00 -54.45 18.44
CA LEU A 18 3.59 -53.08 18.72
C LEU A 18 3.02 -52.99 20.15
N PRO A 19 3.48 -52.03 20.97
CA PRO A 19 2.98 -51.89 22.34
C PRO A 19 1.49 -51.57 22.31
N VAL A 20 0.70 -52.35 23.06
CA VAL A 20 -0.74 -52.14 23.19
C VAL A 20 -0.96 -50.75 23.81
N ALA A 21 -1.43 -49.81 22.99
CA ALA A 21 -1.70 -48.45 23.42
C ALA A 21 -2.72 -48.48 24.57
N LYS A 22 -2.30 -48.05 25.77
CA LYS A 22 -3.20 -47.90 26.90
C LYS A 22 -4.32 -46.94 26.49
N VAL A 23 -5.56 -47.43 26.47
CA VAL A 23 -6.73 -46.62 26.18
C VAL A 23 -6.90 -45.61 27.31
N VAL A 24 -6.35 -44.40 27.11
CA VAL A 24 -6.50 -43.30 28.06
C VAL A 24 -7.98 -42.97 28.15
N ASN A 25 -8.53 -43.07 29.36
CA ASN A 25 -9.93 -42.80 29.62
C ASN A 25 -10.26 -41.35 29.21
N HIS A 26 -11.21 -41.21 28.29
CA HIS A 26 -11.58 -39.91 27.72
C HIS A 26 -12.02 -38.90 28.80
N ALA A 27 -12.62 -39.38 29.90
CA ALA A 27 -13.01 -38.54 31.02
C ALA A 27 -11.82 -37.83 31.70
N ASP A 28 -10.69 -38.54 31.85
CA ASP A 28 -9.50 -38.01 32.53
C ASP A 28 -8.79 -36.96 31.65
N HIS A 29 -8.74 -37.18 30.33
CA HIS A 29 -8.22 -36.18 29.39
C HIS A 29 -9.08 -34.91 29.37
N VAL A 30 -10.41 -35.04 29.36
CA VAL A 30 -11.32 -33.88 29.45
C VAL A 30 -11.18 -33.15 30.80
N LYS A 31 -10.90 -33.86 31.90
CA LYS A 31 -10.61 -33.27 33.21
C LYS A 31 -9.29 -32.47 33.20
N ALA A 32 -8.24 -33.01 32.59
CA ALA A 32 -6.95 -32.32 32.44
C ALA A 32 -7.08 -31.04 31.61
N LEU A 33 -7.75 -31.09 30.45
CA LEU A 33 -7.99 -29.91 29.61
C LEU A 33 -8.80 -28.82 30.32
N LYS A 34 -9.77 -29.19 31.17
CA LYS A 34 -10.51 -28.21 32.00
C LYS A 34 -9.62 -27.55 33.05
N ALA A 35 -8.70 -28.29 33.68
CA ALA A 35 -7.75 -27.75 34.64
C ALA A 35 -6.78 -26.77 33.96
N GLN A 36 -6.22 -27.13 32.79
CA GLN A 36 -5.38 -26.24 31.98
C GLN A 36 -6.11 -24.96 31.58
N LEU A 37 -7.35 -25.07 31.07
CA LEU A 37 -8.17 -23.89 30.72
C LEU A 37 -8.47 -23.01 31.93
N SER A 38 -8.66 -23.59 33.12
CA SER A 38 -8.85 -22.83 34.36
C SER A 38 -7.58 -22.10 34.79
N HIS A 39 -6.40 -22.69 34.59
CA HIS A 39 -5.12 -22.06 34.89
C HIS A 39 -4.82 -20.90 33.94
N VAL A 40 -5.00 -21.09 32.63
CA VAL A 40 -4.85 -20.02 31.63
C VAL A 40 -5.77 -18.83 31.93
N LYS A 41 -7.03 -19.09 32.32
CA LYS A 41 -7.95 -18.02 32.73
C LYS A 41 -7.50 -17.26 33.97
N ALA A 42 -6.82 -17.91 34.92
CA ALA A 42 -6.27 -17.26 36.10
C ALA A 42 -5.05 -16.38 35.74
N LEU A 43 -4.20 -16.83 34.82
CA LEU A 43 -3.08 -16.04 34.29
C LEU A 43 -3.56 -14.79 33.55
N VAL A 44 -4.48 -14.93 32.59
CA VAL A 44 -5.06 -13.80 31.85
C VAL A 44 -5.75 -12.79 32.78
N LYS A 45 -6.39 -13.26 33.87
CA LYS A 45 -6.97 -12.34 34.87
C LYS A 45 -5.89 -11.57 35.64
N LYS A 46 -4.83 -12.25 36.08
CA LYS A 46 -3.70 -11.61 36.79
C LYS A 46 -2.97 -10.60 35.90
N GLU A 47 -2.84 -10.90 34.61
CA GLU A 47 -2.22 -10.02 33.62
C GLU A 47 -3.09 -8.78 33.34
N ALA A 48 -4.43 -8.94 33.25
CA ALA A 48 -5.34 -7.81 33.18
C ALA A 48 -5.28 -6.91 34.44
N GLU A 49 -5.26 -7.51 35.64
CA GLU A 49 -5.09 -6.78 36.90
C GLU A 49 -3.75 -6.03 36.96
N HIS A 50 -2.68 -6.58 36.38
CA HIS A 50 -1.38 -5.89 36.26
C HIS A 50 -1.45 -4.71 35.30
N TRP A 51 -2.09 -4.87 34.13
CA TRP A 51 -2.28 -3.79 33.17
C TRP A 51 -3.13 -2.63 33.70
N GLU A 52 -4.17 -2.91 34.49
CA GLU A 52 -4.98 -1.87 35.17
C GLU A 52 -4.13 -1.04 36.15
N VAL A 53 -3.22 -1.69 36.91
CA VAL A 53 -2.30 -1.01 37.83
C VAL A 53 -1.25 -0.19 37.09
N GLU A 54 -0.69 -0.72 35.99
CA GLU A 54 0.31 0.01 35.18
C GLU A 54 -0.30 1.23 34.49
N GLN A 55 -1.52 1.12 33.95
CA GLN A 55 -2.26 2.26 33.41
C GLN A 55 -2.53 3.33 34.47
N ALA A 56 -2.90 2.94 35.69
CA ALA A 56 -3.10 3.87 36.79
C ALA A 56 -1.79 4.59 37.19
N ARG A 57 -0.64 3.89 37.17
CA ARG A 57 0.67 4.50 37.43
C ARG A 57 1.05 5.52 36.35
N LEU A 58 0.88 5.18 35.08
CA LEU A 58 1.17 6.06 33.95
C LEU A 58 0.29 7.31 33.94
N LEU A 59 -0.99 7.18 34.31
CA LEU A 59 -1.89 8.34 34.48
C LEU A 59 -1.41 9.25 35.62
N GLN A 60 -1.00 8.70 36.76
CA GLN A 60 -0.46 9.50 37.87
C GLN A 60 0.86 10.20 37.49
N GLU A 61 1.76 9.51 36.78
CA GLU A 61 3.00 10.10 36.26
C GLU A 61 2.73 11.26 35.29
N HIS A 62 1.70 11.13 34.43
CA HIS A 62 1.27 12.19 33.53
C HIS A 62 0.65 13.38 34.27
N GLU A 63 -0.24 13.14 35.25
CA GLU A 63 -0.80 14.22 36.09
C GLU A 63 0.29 14.98 36.86
N GLU A 64 1.31 14.29 37.38
CA GLU A 64 2.47 14.91 38.01
C GLU A 64 3.32 15.73 37.03
N TRP A 65 3.45 15.27 35.79
CA TRP A 65 4.18 15.98 34.73
C TRP A 65 3.46 17.29 34.34
N VAL A 66 2.15 17.22 34.05
CA VAL A 66 1.32 18.40 33.76
C VAL A 66 1.40 19.42 34.92
N ARG A 67 1.31 18.94 36.17
CA ARG A 67 1.43 19.80 37.35
C ARG A 67 2.79 20.49 37.49
N LYS A 68 3.88 19.84 37.05
CA LYS A 68 5.23 20.44 37.02
C LYS A 68 5.35 21.48 35.90
N GLU A 69 4.73 21.23 34.74
CA GLU A 69 4.67 22.19 33.63
C GLU A 69 3.88 23.47 34.01
N ASP A 70 2.69 23.33 34.60
CA ASP A 70 1.89 24.45 35.11
C ASP A 70 2.67 25.31 36.12
N GLN A 71 3.46 24.67 37.00
CA GLN A 71 4.32 25.37 37.95
C GLN A 71 5.47 26.13 37.26
N ALA A 72 6.06 25.57 36.20
CA ALA A 72 7.09 26.23 35.40
C ALA A 72 6.51 27.44 34.66
N ILE A 73 5.33 27.31 34.04
CA ILE A 73 4.62 28.40 33.38
C ILE A 73 4.27 29.52 34.37
N ALA A 74 3.78 29.18 35.57
CA ALA A 74 3.49 30.14 36.62
C ALA A 74 4.74 30.91 37.08
N LYS A 75 5.88 30.21 37.24
CA LYS A 75 7.17 30.81 37.60
C LYS A 75 7.66 31.79 36.53
N LEU A 76 7.59 31.41 35.24
CA LEU A 76 7.97 32.28 34.13
C LEU A 76 7.08 33.53 34.01
N ARG A 77 5.77 33.42 34.34
CA ARG A 77 4.89 34.60 34.41
C ARG A 77 5.31 35.56 35.51
N ALA A 78 5.57 35.06 36.72
CA ALA A 78 6.02 35.87 37.85
C ALA A 78 7.39 36.56 37.58
N GLU A 79 8.32 35.87 36.91
CA GLU A 79 9.61 36.44 36.51
C GLU A 79 9.43 37.57 35.47
N ASN A 80 8.55 37.38 34.48
CA ASN A 80 8.23 38.42 33.48
C ASN A 80 7.54 39.65 34.11
N GLU A 81 6.62 39.46 35.06
CA GLU A 81 5.99 40.56 35.80
C GLU A 81 7.02 41.35 36.62
N GLY A 82 7.98 40.66 37.26
CA GLY A 82 9.10 41.29 37.95
C GLY A 82 10.00 42.13 37.04
N LEU A 83 10.32 41.63 35.84
CA LEU A 83 11.09 42.37 34.83
C LEU A 83 10.33 43.60 34.31
N ALA A 84 9.02 43.48 34.09
CA ALA A 84 8.18 44.61 33.68
C ALA A 84 8.16 45.72 34.76
N ALA A 85 8.09 45.35 36.04
CA ALA A 85 8.16 46.30 37.15
C ALA A 85 9.53 47.01 37.24
N GLN A 86 10.64 46.28 37.02
CA GLN A 86 11.98 46.89 36.96
C GLN A 86 12.11 47.88 35.79
N LEU A 87 11.63 47.51 34.60
CA LEU A 87 11.62 48.39 33.42
C LEU A 87 10.87 49.71 33.70
N MET A 88 9.70 49.64 34.36
CA MET A 88 8.94 50.83 34.74
C MET A 88 9.67 51.74 35.74
N HIS A 89 10.49 51.19 36.63
CA HIS A 89 11.31 51.99 37.56
C HIS A 89 12.60 52.56 36.94
N THR A 90 13.18 51.90 35.94
CA THR A 90 14.36 52.44 35.22
C THR A 90 14.03 53.54 34.22
N ARG A 91 12.76 53.65 33.79
CA ARG A 91 12.28 54.75 32.95
C ARG A 91 12.11 56.02 33.79
N GLY A 92 13.22 56.76 33.94
CA GLY A 92 13.24 58.06 34.61
C GLY A 92 12.16 59.03 34.07
N PRO A 93 11.73 60.02 34.88
CA PRO A 93 10.65 60.93 34.50
C PRO A 93 10.96 61.60 33.17
N ALA A 94 10.09 61.38 32.18
CA ALA A 94 10.29 61.88 30.84
C ALA A 94 10.34 63.42 30.86
N GLU A 95 11.46 64.00 30.45
CA GLU A 95 11.58 65.45 30.30
C GLU A 95 10.56 65.95 29.26
N PRO A 96 9.84 67.05 29.53
CA PRO A 96 8.84 67.58 28.62
C PRO A 96 9.52 68.16 27.37
N SER A 97 9.53 67.37 26.30
CA SER A 97 9.97 67.79 24.96
C SER A 97 9.04 68.86 24.39
N VAL A 98 9.34 70.13 24.65
CA VAL A 98 8.71 71.28 23.99
C VAL A 98 9.23 71.39 22.56
N HIS A 99 8.41 70.98 21.59
CA HIS A 99 8.58 71.37 20.20
C HIS A 99 7.21 71.67 19.58
N ASP A 100 6.87 72.95 19.55
CA ASP A 100 5.79 73.48 18.73
C ASP A 100 6.21 73.52 17.26
N GLU A 101 5.39 72.95 16.37
CA GLU A 101 5.24 73.43 14.99
C GLU A 101 3.77 73.34 14.56
N PRO A 102 3.16 74.44 14.06
CA PRO A 102 1.80 74.44 13.54
C PRO A 102 1.76 74.46 12.01
N GLY A 103 1.01 73.55 11.39
CA GLY A 103 0.58 73.74 9.99
C GLY A 103 0.24 72.45 9.24
N GLY A 104 -0.84 72.48 8.45
CA GLY A 104 -1.15 71.45 7.46
C GLY A 104 -2.48 70.73 7.67
N GLY A 105 -3.61 71.45 7.62
CA GLY A 105 -4.92 70.82 7.58
C GLY A 105 -5.16 70.07 6.25
N SER A 106 -5.85 68.93 6.31
CA SER A 106 -6.46 68.28 5.15
C SER A 106 -7.75 67.56 5.59
N GLN A 107 -8.87 67.98 5.00
CA GLN A 107 -10.20 67.43 5.29
C GLN A 107 -10.42 66.07 4.59
N PRO A 108 -11.25 65.18 5.15
CA PRO A 108 -11.82 64.05 4.41
C PRO A 108 -13.16 64.44 3.75
N PRO A 109 -13.48 63.98 2.53
CA PRO A 109 -14.83 64.00 2.00
C PRO A 109 -15.58 62.71 2.35
N ALA A 110 -16.84 62.86 2.79
CA ALA A 110 -17.74 61.76 3.09
C ALA A 110 -18.60 61.32 1.89
N ALA A 111 -19.11 60.10 2.00
CA ALA A 111 -20.27 59.47 1.35
C ALA A 111 -21.03 60.22 0.23
N ALA A 112 -21.26 59.51 -0.88
CA ALA A 112 -22.44 59.70 -1.72
C ALA A 112 -22.90 58.34 -2.29
N GLU A 113 -24.13 57.93 -1.95
CA GLU A 113 -24.81 56.79 -2.56
C GLU A 113 -25.26 57.12 -4.00
N ARG A 114 -25.37 56.12 -4.87
CA ARG A 114 -26.37 56.15 -5.95
C ARG A 114 -26.74 54.76 -6.48
N GLU A 115 -28.04 54.50 -6.51
CA GLU A 115 -28.67 53.28 -6.99
C GLU A 115 -28.88 53.23 -8.53
N ARG A 116 -29.16 52.01 -9.03
CA ARG A 116 -30.00 51.66 -10.21
C ARG A 116 -29.65 52.25 -11.60
N SER A 117 -29.42 51.36 -12.57
CA SER A 117 -30.51 50.93 -13.50
C SER A 117 -30.10 49.80 -14.46
N ARG A 118 -31.10 49.03 -14.92
CA ARG A 118 -31.01 47.96 -15.94
C ARG A 118 -31.27 48.52 -17.34
N SER A 119 -30.75 47.90 -18.41
CA SER A 119 -31.45 47.59 -19.69
C SER A 119 -30.44 47.04 -20.73
N THR A 120 -30.49 45.76 -21.13
CA THR A 120 -31.15 45.13 -22.31
C THR A 120 -30.57 45.44 -23.71
N THR A 121 -30.25 44.35 -24.43
CA THR A 121 -29.81 44.20 -25.84
C THR A 121 -30.96 44.41 -26.87
N PRO A 122 -30.74 44.57 -28.21
CA PRO A 122 -30.50 43.43 -29.14
C PRO A 122 -29.68 43.73 -30.45
N SER A 123 -29.63 42.71 -31.34
CA SER A 123 -28.75 42.49 -32.51
C SER A 123 -29.25 42.94 -33.90
N THR A 124 -28.32 42.99 -34.88
CA THR A 124 -28.43 42.62 -36.33
C THR A 124 -26.99 42.31 -36.84
N ASP A 125 -26.63 41.18 -37.48
CA ASP A 125 -26.81 40.76 -38.90
C ASP A 125 -26.46 41.84 -39.96
N THR A 126 -25.75 41.59 -41.07
CA THR A 126 -25.54 40.34 -41.84
C THR A 126 -24.24 40.30 -42.71
N ASP A 127 -23.86 39.08 -43.15
CA ASP A 127 -23.23 38.68 -44.44
C ASP A 127 -21.71 38.76 -44.79
N ILE A 128 -21.38 37.93 -45.80
CA ILE A 128 -20.12 37.23 -46.24
C ILE A 128 -19.87 37.59 -47.75
N PRO A 129 -18.79 37.24 -48.53
CA PRO A 129 -17.50 36.52 -48.30
C PRO A 129 -16.20 37.26 -48.77
N GLU A 130 -15.00 36.68 -48.50
CA GLU A 130 -14.07 36.15 -49.53
C GLU A 130 -12.71 35.69 -48.95
N THR A 131 -12.03 34.75 -49.65
CA THR A 131 -10.71 34.19 -49.29
C THR A 131 -9.85 33.99 -50.56
N PRO A 132 -8.53 33.76 -50.49
CA PRO A 132 -7.50 34.22 -49.54
C PRO A 132 -6.32 34.93 -50.28
N PRO A 133 -5.17 35.21 -49.64
CA PRO A 133 -4.01 34.37 -49.98
C PRO A 133 -3.02 34.05 -48.84
N LYS A 134 -2.23 33.00 -49.09
CA LYS A 134 -1.12 32.49 -48.25
C LYS A 134 -0.07 33.57 -47.93
N ARG A 135 0.41 33.61 -46.68
CA ARG A 135 1.66 34.32 -46.32
C ARG A 135 2.57 33.46 -45.42
N GLN A 136 3.88 33.60 -45.61
CA GLN A 136 4.89 32.62 -45.21
C GLN A 136 5.26 32.65 -43.73
N ARG A 137 5.56 31.47 -43.15
CA ARG A 137 6.17 31.33 -41.82
C ARG A 137 7.61 31.86 -41.80
N ARG A 138 7.87 32.97 -41.09
CA ARG A 138 9.22 33.37 -40.66
C ARG A 138 9.19 34.07 -39.29
N SER A 139 9.48 33.33 -38.22
CA SER A 139 9.90 33.84 -36.91
C SER A 139 10.91 32.84 -36.33
N ARG A 140 12.21 33.14 -36.46
CA ARG A 140 13.05 33.82 -35.46
C ARG A 140 13.44 32.92 -34.28
N LYS A 141 14.58 32.22 -34.48
CA LYS A 141 15.37 31.52 -33.48
C LYS A 141 15.93 32.56 -32.48
N ARG A 142 15.30 32.71 -31.31
CA ARG A 142 15.80 33.56 -30.22
C ARG A 142 16.87 32.80 -29.46
N LYS A 143 18.13 33.23 -29.55
CA LYS A 143 19.13 32.95 -28.51
C LYS A 143 18.74 33.79 -27.29
N SER A 144 18.43 33.14 -26.16
CA SER A 144 18.49 33.78 -24.84
C SER A 144 19.79 33.35 -24.18
N GLN A 145 20.77 34.26 -24.14
CA GLN A 145 21.81 34.18 -23.14
C GLN A 145 21.15 34.59 -21.82
N PHE A 146 20.91 33.63 -20.94
CA PHE A 146 20.61 33.91 -19.54
C PHE A 146 21.91 33.67 -18.78
N ALA A 147 22.48 34.73 -18.22
CA ALA A 147 23.75 34.67 -17.51
C ALA A 147 23.51 34.40 -16.02
N GLY A 148 24.32 33.51 -15.46
CA GLY A 148 24.68 33.46 -14.03
C GLY A 148 23.56 33.61 -13.00
N ARG A 149 23.04 32.48 -12.53
CA ARG A 149 22.95 32.27 -11.08
C ARG A 149 24.16 31.44 -10.66
N PRO A 150 24.78 31.70 -9.49
CA PRO A 150 25.50 30.65 -8.80
C PRO A 150 24.44 29.66 -8.32
N ASP A 151 24.44 28.45 -8.88
CA ASP A 151 23.90 27.31 -8.15
C ASP A 151 24.96 26.99 -7.10
N ASP A 152 24.70 27.38 -5.85
CA ASP A 152 25.42 26.82 -4.72
C ASP A 152 25.00 25.35 -4.64
N GLU A 153 25.79 24.49 -5.29
CA GLU A 153 25.73 23.03 -5.14
C GLU A 153 26.13 22.69 -3.70
N VAL A 154 25.17 22.85 -2.78
CA VAL A 154 25.25 22.23 -1.46
C VAL A 154 25.19 20.73 -1.72
N GLU A 155 26.35 20.08 -1.69
CA GLU A 155 26.47 18.64 -1.55
C GLU A 155 25.84 18.25 -0.19
N GLU A 156 24.52 18.05 -0.19
CA GLU A 156 23.78 17.47 0.93
C GLU A 156 24.19 16.00 1.05
N LYS A 157 25.37 15.80 1.67
CA LYS A 157 25.93 14.50 1.99
C LYS A 157 25.19 13.93 3.20
N TYR A 158 24.00 13.39 2.95
CA TYR A 158 23.17 12.75 3.96
C TYR A 158 23.89 11.52 4.52
N GLU A 159 24.36 11.63 5.76
CA GLU A 159 24.96 10.55 6.52
C GLU A 159 23.88 9.53 6.93
N VAL A 160 24.13 8.23 6.73
CA VAL A 160 23.16 7.18 7.04
C VAL A 160 23.19 6.90 8.54
N GLU A 161 22.37 7.64 9.30
CA GLU A 161 22.24 7.41 10.75
C GLU A 161 21.38 6.16 11.01
N ILE A 162 22.02 5.00 11.15
CA ILE A 162 21.36 3.76 11.62
C ILE A 162 21.13 3.88 13.12
N ARG A 163 19.90 4.20 13.53
CA ARG A 163 19.51 4.18 14.95
C ARG A 163 18.98 2.80 15.33
N THR A 164 19.83 2.00 15.97
CA THR A 164 19.45 0.77 16.64
C THR A 164 18.66 1.08 17.92
N VAL A 165 17.34 0.81 17.89
CA VAL A 165 16.50 0.93 19.09
C VAL A 165 16.57 -0.41 19.85
N LYS A 166 17.45 -0.47 20.85
CA LYS A 166 17.56 -1.63 21.74
C LYS A 166 16.38 -1.66 22.70
N GLN A 167 15.46 -2.61 22.51
CA GLN A 167 14.34 -2.82 23.43
C GLN A 167 14.69 -3.94 24.41
N GLU A 168 15.30 -3.59 25.56
CA GLU A 168 15.58 -4.53 26.64
C GLU A 168 14.27 -4.94 27.36
N GLU A 169 13.65 -6.04 26.94
CA GLU A 169 12.68 -6.74 27.79
C GLU A 169 13.40 -7.48 28.92
N LYS A 170 12.96 -7.22 30.15
CA LYS A 170 13.72 -7.43 31.39
C LYS A 170 14.08 -8.90 31.74
N ASP A 171 13.50 -9.88 31.04
CA ASP A 171 13.80 -11.32 31.16
C ASP A 171 13.44 -12.08 29.84
N GLY A 172 13.41 -11.38 28.69
CA GLY A 172 12.95 -11.92 27.40
C GLY A 172 14.09 -12.43 26.48
N PRO A 173 13.80 -13.30 25.49
CA PRO A 173 14.73 -13.50 24.38
C PRO A 173 14.91 -12.18 23.62
N LEU A 174 16.12 -11.92 23.09
CA LEU A 174 16.32 -10.76 22.19
C LEU A 174 15.35 -10.86 21.01
N ILE A 175 14.36 -9.97 20.98
CA ILE A 175 13.54 -9.72 19.80
C ILE A 175 14.43 -8.95 18.81
N GLU A 176 14.39 -9.32 17.53
CA GLU A 176 15.21 -8.68 16.50
C GLU A 176 14.98 -7.16 16.50
N GLU A 177 16.06 -6.39 16.72
CA GLU A 177 16.00 -4.94 16.82
C GLU A 177 15.60 -4.35 15.46
N PHE A 178 14.39 -3.79 15.35
CA PHE A 178 14.02 -3.04 14.15
C PHE A 178 14.94 -1.82 14.01
N HIS A 179 15.59 -1.68 12.85
CA HIS A 179 16.56 -0.63 12.59
C HIS A 179 15.87 0.55 11.90
N LYS A 180 15.83 1.72 12.55
CA LYS A 180 15.39 2.94 11.88
C LYS A 180 16.52 3.48 11.01
N VAL A 181 16.26 3.62 9.71
CA VAL A 181 17.22 4.07 8.69
C VAL A 181 16.69 5.28 7.92
N THR A 182 17.60 6.09 7.38
CA THR A 182 17.30 7.22 6.49
C THR A 182 17.86 6.94 5.10
N LEU A 183 17.04 7.14 4.07
CA LEU A 183 17.43 6.84 2.69
C LEU A 183 18.25 7.98 2.05
N SER A 184 19.48 7.66 1.64
CA SER A 184 20.33 8.54 0.84
C SER A 184 19.88 8.62 -0.63
N LYS A 185 20.35 9.64 -1.35
CA LYS A 185 20.14 9.78 -2.79
C LYS A 185 21.05 8.81 -3.55
N SER A 186 20.56 8.19 -4.63
CA SER A 186 21.44 7.48 -5.57
C SER A 186 22.34 8.46 -6.32
N GLU A 187 23.66 8.23 -6.28
CA GLU A 187 24.67 9.03 -7.00
C GLU A 187 24.45 8.96 -8.53
N ASP A 188 24.27 7.74 -9.06
CA ASP A 188 24.00 7.47 -10.48
C ASP A 188 22.64 7.97 -10.98
N GLY A 189 21.71 8.29 -10.06
CA GLY A 189 20.30 8.57 -10.39
C GLY A 189 19.54 7.39 -11.00
N SER A 190 20.09 6.17 -10.94
CA SER A 190 19.49 4.94 -11.49
C SER A 190 18.28 4.45 -10.69
N MET A 191 18.24 4.81 -9.40
CA MET A 191 17.13 4.58 -8.46
C MET A 191 16.80 5.90 -7.73
N LEU A 192 15.69 5.96 -6.99
CA LEU A 192 15.35 7.18 -6.21
C LEU A 192 16.23 7.30 -4.96
N TRP A 193 16.56 6.15 -4.38
CA TRP A 193 17.39 6.01 -3.19
C TRP A 193 18.49 4.98 -3.40
N ASP A 194 19.65 5.16 -2.77
CA ASP A 194 20.68 4.13 -2.79
C ASP A 194 20.40 3.05 -1.72
N LEU A 195 20.34 1.80 -2.16
CA LEU A 195 20.20 0.64 -1.28
C LEU A 195 21.56 -0.02 -0.98
N ASN A 196 22.60 0.30 -1.75
CA ASN A 196 23.95 -0.22 -1.50
C ASN A 196 24.57 0.46 -0.26
N ALA A 197 24.33 1.76 -0.08
CA ALA A 197 24.68 2.51 1.14
C ALA A 197 24.12 1.93 2.45
N LEU A 198 23.09 1.08 2.40
CA LEU A 198 22.53 0.38 3.56
C LEU A 198 23.25 -0.94 3.89
N GLY A 199 24.20 -1.39 3.06
CA GLY A 199 25.01 -2.58 3.34
C GLY A 199 24.24 -3.91 3.28
N LEU A 200 23.13 -3.98 2.55
CA LEU A 200 22.17 -5.12 2.49
C LEU A 200 22.73 -6.44 1.90
N GLY A 201 24.05 -6.59 1.77
CA GLY A 201 24.68 -7.73 1.12
C GLY A 201 24.46 -7.81 -0.40
N PRO A 202 24.78 -8.96 -1.01
CA PRO A 202 24.66 -9.15 -2.45
C PRO A 202 23.23 -9.49 -2.89
N VAL A 203 22.80 -8.87 -3.99
CA VAL A 203 21.58 -9.27 -4.74
C VAL A 203 21.67 -10.73 -5.15
N GLY A 204 20.63 -11.52 -4.85
CA GLY A 204 20.59 -12.94 -5.19
C GLY A 204 20.59 -13.20 -6.69
N ASP A 205 21.45 -14.09 -7.17
CA ASP A 205 21.43 -14.55 -8.57
C ASP A 205 20.32 -15.58 -8.80
N VAL A 206 19.10 -15.07 -8.92
CA VAL A 206 17.90 -15.86 -9.17
C VAL A 206 17.71 -16.06 -10.67
N GLY A 207 18.14 -17.23 -11.15
CA GLY A 207 18.20 -17.62 -12.57
C GLY A 207 16.90 -17.38 -13.36
N GLY A 208 17.05 -17.13 -14.67
CA GLY A 208 15.99 -16.54 -15.51
C GLY A 208 14.62 -17.24 -15.52
N VAL A 209 14.56 -18.56 -15.28
CA VAL A 209 13.30 -19.33 -15.18
C VAL A 209 12.38 -18.79 -14.08
N TYR A 210 12.97 -18.31 -12.98
CA TYR A 210 12.26 -17.80 -11.79
C TYR A 210 11.73 -16.36 -11.97
N GLN A 211 12.09 -15.67 -13.06
CA GLN A 211 11.59 -14.33 -13.38
C GLN A 211 10.16 -14.34 -13.97
N ARG A 212 9.55 -15.54 -14.08
CA ARG A 212 8.19 -15.78 -14.57
C ARG A 212 7.13 -15.04 -13.73
N SER A 213 6.12 -14.49 -14.41
CA SER A 213 4.91 -13.95 -13.77
C SER A 213 3.73 -14.92 -13.87
N PHE A 214 2.88 -14.88 -12.86
CA PHE A 214 1.66 -15.68 -12.73
C PHE A 214 0.43 -14.78 -12.64
N GLU A 215 -0.72 -15.28 -13.07
CA GLU A 215 -1.98 -14.56 -12.85
C GLU A 215 -2.33 -14.48 -11.36
N ARG A 216 -2.98 -13.38 -10.91
CA ARG A 216 -3.43 -13.21 -9.51
C ARG A 216 -4.27 -14.39 -9.00
N LYS A 217 -5.06 -15.02 -9.88
CA LYS A 217 -5.86 -16.20 -9.56
C LYS A 217 -4.98 -17.40 -9.16
N VAL A 218 -3.83 -17.60 -9.82
CA VAL A 218 -2.89 -18.70 -9.55
C VAL A 218 -2.22 -18.51 -8.19
N VAL A 219 -1.72 -17.31 -7.89
CA VAL A 219 -1.18 -16.95 -6.56
C VAL A 219 -2.22 -17.27 -5.49
N SER A 220 -3.47 -16.91 -5.74
CA SER A 220 -4.56 -17.13 -4.80
C SER A 220 -5.04 -18.59 -4.70
N TRP A 221 -4.82 -19.41 -5.72
CA TRP A 221 -5.03 -20.87 -5.63
C TRP A 221 -3.90 -21.58 -4.87
N ALA A 222 -2.66 -21.08 -4.96
CA ALA A 222 -1.48 -21.64 -4.30
C ALA A 222 -1.37 -21.27 -2.80
N PHE A 223 -1.75 -20.04 -2.43
CA PHE A 223 -1.53 -19.46 -1.08
C PHE A 223 -2.81 -18.87 -0.45
N GLY A 224 -3.96 -18.94 -1.11
CA GLY A 224 -5.22 -18.38 -0.60
C GLY A 224 -5.36 -16.87 -0.79
N GLY A 225 -6.04 -16.19 0.13
CA GLY A 225 -6.38 -14.78 -0.03
C GLY A 225 -7.40 -14.51 -1.16
N GLY A 226 -7.88 -13.27 -1.24
CA GLY A 226 -8.91 -12.89 -2.21
C GLY A 226 -8.35 -12.54 -3.60
N HIS A 227 -8.97 -13.05 -4.67
CA HIS A 227 -8.61 -12.71 -6.06
C HIS A 227 -8.61 -11.19 -6.37
N ILE A 228 -9.40 -10.41 -5.61
CA ILE A 228 -9.63 -8.97 -5.83
C ILE A 228 -8.74 -8.09 -4.92
N ARG A 229 -8.30 -8.59 -3.76
CA ARG A 229 -7.61 -7.78 -2.75
C ARG A 229 -6.09 -7.92 -2.88
N THR A 230 -5.41 -6.78 -3.00
CA THR A 230 -3.94 -6.64 -3.01
C THR A 230 -3.30 -6.60 -1.64
N HIS A 231 -4.08 -6.59 -0.56
CA HIS A 231 -3.57 -6.59 0.80
C HIS A 231 -2.88 -7.91 1.15
N HIS A 232 -1.92 -7.84 2.07
CA HIS A 232 -1.22 -8.98 2.65
C HIS A 232 -2.22 -10.01 3.19
N ASN A 233 -1.91 -11.29 3.01
CA ASN A 233 -2.79 -12.36 3.46
C ASN A 233 -2.59 -12.69 4.96
N HIS A 234 -2.75 -11.71 5.86
CA HIS A 234 -2.83 -11.95 7.31
C HIS A 234 -4.17 -12.60 7.73
N SER A 235 -4.80 -13.40 6.86
CA SER A 235 -6.06 -14.07 7.22
C SER A 235 -5.77 -15.17 8.24
N THR A 236 -6.59 -15.23 9.29
CA THR A 236 -6.50 -16.16 10.43
C THR A 236 -6.73 -17.64 10.09
N THR A 237 -6.58 -18.01 8.81
CA THR A 237 -6.93 -19.31 8.24
C THR A 237 -5.71 -20.05 7.68
N ASN A 238 -4.72 -20.34 8.53
CA ASN A 238 -3.69 -21.38 8.34
C ASN A 238 -3.04 -21.46 6.93
N LEU A 239 -2.77 -20.32 6.31
CA LEU A 239 -2.07 -20.25 5.02
C LEU A 239 -0.94 -19.26 5.17
N ASP A 240 0.19 -19.61 4.55
CA ASP A 240 1.45 -18.88 4.69
C ASP A 240 1.24 -17.40 4.30
N PRO A 241 1.57 -16.43 5.19
CA PRO A 241 1.36 -15.02 4.90
C PRO A 241 2.22 -14.60 3.71
N TYR A 242 1.74 -13.66 2.90
CA TYR A 242 2.52 -13.10 1.80
C TYR A 242 2.07 -11.67 1.48
N ALA A 243 3.05 -10.85 1.10
CA ALA A 243 2.85 -9.46 0.70
C ALA A 243 2.72 -9.34 -0.82
N THR A 244 1.88 -8.40 -1.28
CA THR A 244 1.77 -8.13 -2.72
C THR A 244 1.75 -6.64 -3.03
N TYR A 245 2.76 -6.17 -3.76
CA TYR A 245 2.99 -4.75 -4.01
C TYR A 245 2.78 -4.35 -5.47
N HIS A 246 2.43 -3.08 -5.69
CA HIS A 246 2.16 -2.53 -7.01
C HIS A 246 3.14 -1.40 -7.36
N PRO A 247 3.92 -1.51 -8.46
CA PRO A 247 4.87 -0.47 -8.89
C PRO A 247 4.28 0.92 -9.24
N LYS A 248 2.95 1.06 -9.27
CA LYS A 248 2.29 2.35 -9.45
C LYS A 248 2.24 3.17 -8.15
N TRP A 249 2.54 2.55 -7.02
CA TRP A 249 2.39 3.14 -5.68
C TRP A 249 3.76 3.29 -5.05
N ASN A 250 4.55 2.23 -5.08
CA ASN A 250 5.96 2.27 -4.72
C ASN A 250 6.82 2.06 -5.98
N PRO A 251 7.62 3.06 -6.41
CA PRO A 251 8.47 2.98 -7.59
C PRO A 251 9.74 2.13 -7.41
N GLN A 252 10.17 1.85 -6.17
CA GLN A 252 11.43 1.19 -5.82
C GLN A 252 11.21 -0.23 -5.24
N LEU A 253 10.18 -0.93 -5.72
CA LEU A 253 9.99 -2.36 -5.45
C LEU A 253 11.05 -3.22 -6.16
N PRO A 254 11.31 -4.46 -5.70
CA PRO A 254 12.17 -5.42 -6.38
C PRO A 254 11.86 -5.58 -7.88
N GLY A 255 12.73 -5.04 -8.74
CA GLY A 255 12.55 -5.03 -10.20
C GLY A 255 12.66 -6.43 -10.83
N ARG A 256 13.41 -7.33 -10.19
CA ARG A 256 13.58 -8.75 -10.52
C ARG A 256 13.51 -9.60 -9.26
N ALA A 257 13.24 -10.91 -9.41
CA ALA A 257 13.46 -11.83 -8.31
C ALA A 257 14.95 -11.82 -7.90
N GLY A 258 15.21 -11.89 -6.58
CA GLY A 258 16.56 -11.77 -6.00
C GLY A 258 17.00 -10.37 -5.61
N ALA A 259 16.35 -9.31 -6.10
CA ALA A 259 16.76 -7.93 -5.83
C ALA A 259 16.13 -7.35 -4.55
N HIS A 260 16.90 -6.59 -3.78
CA HIS A 260 16.37 -5.75 -2.70
C HIS A 260 15.39 -4.70 -3.24
N GLY A 261 14.65 -4.05 -2.35
CA GLY A 261 13.79 -2.92 -2.70
C GLY A 261 13.27 -2.20 -1.46
N ILE A 262 12.24 -1.38 -1.65
CA ILE A 262 11.53 -0.67 -0.58
C ILE A 262 10.04 -0.96 -0.74
N ALA A 263 9.31 -1.11 0.37
CA ALA A 263 7.86 -1.07 0.45
C ALA A 263 7.41 0.24 1.10
N PHE A 264 6.30 0.84 0.62
CA PHE A 264 5.65 1.96 1.31
C PHE A 264 4.54 1.37 2.17
N SER A 265 4.88 1.12 3.43
CA SER A 265 4.05 0.49 4.45
C SER A 265 4.72 0.65 5.80
N HIS A 266 3.98 0.37 6.86
CA HIS A 266 4.59 -0.01 8.13
C HIS A 266 5.43 -1.29 7.94
N ALA A 267 6.40 -1.49 8.83
CA ALA A 267 7.10 -2.77 8.93
C ALA A 267 6.10 -3.92 9.14
N VAL A 268 6.48 -5.11 8.69
CA VAL A 268 5.72 -6.33 8.96
C VAL A 268 6.54 -7.15 9.94
N ASP A 269 5.92 -7.56 11.05
CA ASP A 269 6.56 -8.32 12.14
C ASP A 269 6.85 -9.80 11.76
N ASP A 270 6.82 -10.11 10.46
CA ASP A 270 7.22 -11.42 9.93
C ASP A 270 8.75 -11.38 9.70
N GLU A 271 9.51 -12.21 10.41
CA GLU A 271 10.97 -12.45 10.23
C GLU A 271 11.35 -12.57 8.74
N LEU A 272 10.47 -13.21 7.96
CA LEU A 272 10.73 -13.54 6.57
C LEU A 272 9.48 -13.45 5.69
N LEU A 273 9.29 -12.29 5.05
CA LEU A 273 8.11 -11.96 4.25
C LEU A 273 8.21 -12.47 2.79
N PRO A 274 7.30 -13.32 2.31
CA PRO A 274 7.24 -13.73 0.91
C PRO A 274 6.61 -12.62 0.05
N VAL A 275 7.34 -12.12 -0.96
CA VAL A 275 6.93 -10.92 -1.72
C VAL A 275 6.55 -11.22 -3.16
N PHE A 276 5.40 -10.68 -3.59
CA PHE A 276 4.98 -10.64 -4.99
C PHE A 276 4.89 -9.21 -5.53
N VAL A 277 5.53 -8.93 -6.66
CA VAL A 277 5.47 -7.62 -7.34
C VAL A 277 4.64 -7.73 -8.63
N ARG A 278 3.71 -6.80 -8.84
CA ARG A 278 2.90 -6.74 -10.08
C ARG A 278 3.73 -6.25 -11.27
N VAL A 279 3.92 -7.10 -12.28
CA VAL A 279 4.68 -6.77 -13.50
C VAL A 279 3.80 -6.17 -14.59
N LYS A 280 2.59 -6.72 -14.80
CA LYS A 280 1.60 -6.26 -15.80
C LYS A 280 0.18 -6.34 -15.23
N SER A 281 -0.84 -6.04 -16.02
CA SER A 281 -2.22 -6.20 -15.53
C SER A 281 -2.50 -7.66 -15.17
N ASN A 282 -2.98 -7.89 -13.93
CA ASN A 282 -3.21 -9.21 -13.32
C ASN A 282 -2.01 -10.17 -13.24
N GLN A 283 -0.80 -9.75 -13.61
CA GLN A 283 0.41 -10.56 -13.67
C GLN A 283 1.37 -10.18 -12.54
N TRP A 284 1.73 -11.16 -11.71
CA TRP A 284 2.50 -11.02 -10.48
C TRP A 284 3.71 -11.95 -10.50
N ARG A 285 4.90 -11.41 -10.23
CA ARG A 285 6.12 -12.20 -10.06
C ARG A 285 6.34 -12.46 -8.58
N TYR A 286 6.65 -13.70 -8.22
CA TYR A 286 7.21 -14.02 -6.91
C TYR A 286 8.70 -13.59 -6.91
N CYS A 287 9.07 -12.63 -6.07
CA CYS A 287 10.41 -12.05 -6.07
C CYS A 287 11.37 -12.69 -5.06
N GLY A 288 10.88 -13.53 -4.16
CA GLY A 288 11.65 -14.17 -3.09
C GLY A 288 11.04 -13.92 -1.70
N HIS A 289 11.84 -14.23 -0.70
CA HIS A 289 11.61 -13.97 0.72
C HIS A 289 12.55 -12.85 1.20
N TYR A 290 12.00 -11.96 2.01
CA TYR A 290 12.65 -10.71 2.40
C TYR A 290 12.61 -10.53 3.91
N ALA A 291 13.71 -10.08 4.50
CA ALA A 291 13.68 -9.52 5.85
C ALA A 291 13.10 -8.10 5.79
N THR A 292 12.36 -7.72 6.84
CA THR A 292 11.67 -6.43 6.99
C THR A 292 12.02 -5.71 8.29
N ASN A 293 13.17 -6.06 8.86
CA ASN A 293 13.79 -5.49 10.07
C ASN A 293 14.21 -4.01 9.92
N MET A 294 14.55 -3.52 8.72
CA MET A 294 14.90 -2.11 8.51
C MET A 294 13.70 -1.29 8.00
N TYR A 295 13.45 -0.14 8.61
CA TYR A 295 12.31 0.73 8.32
C TYR A 295 12.64 2.20 8.53
N GLY A 296 11.75 3.10 8.11
CA GLY A 296 11.91 4.53 8.37
C GLY A 296 10.72 5.34 7.88
N ASP A 297 10.86 6.66 7.95
CA ASP A 297 9.85 7.61 7.49
C ASP A 297 10.45 8.44 6.36
N LEU A 298 9.69 8.64 5.28
CA LEU A 298 10.07 9.56 4.22
C LEU A 298 9.73 10.98 4.62
N ASP A 299 10.73 11.85 4.65
CA ASP A 299 10.52 13.30 4.81
C ASP A 299 9.98 13.95 3.52
N SER A 300 9.62 15.22 3.60
CA SER A 300 9.06 15.99 2.47
C SER A 300 10.03 16.15 1.29
N THR A 301 11.35 16.18 1.54
CA THR A 301 12.40 16.28 0.52
C THR A 301 12.58 14.96 -0.22
N GLN A 302 12.47 13.83 0.49
CA GLN A 302 12.49 12.48 -0.08
C GLN A 302 11.18 12.21 -0.84
N LEU A 303 10.03 12.62 -0.31
CA LEU A 303 8.73 12.55 -0.97
C LEU A 303 8.67 13.39 -2.25
N ALA A 304 9.39 14.51 -2.32
CA ALA A 304 9.52 15.31 -3.55
C ALA A 304 10.23 14.56 -4.70
N ARG A 305 11.02 13.51 -4.40
CA ARG A 305 11.64 12.64 -5.40
C ARG A 305 10.68 11.56 -5.94
N VAL A 306 9.60 11.26 -5.22
CA VAL A 306 8.63 10.24 -5.62
C VAL A 306 7.86 10.70 -6.87
N PRO A 307 7.76 9.87 -7.94
CA PRO A 307 7.04 10.25 -9.14
C PRO A 307 5.61 10.69 -8.83
N ARG A 308 5.19 11.84 -9.39
CA ARG A 308 3.88 12.45 -9.08
C ARG A 308 2.69 11.51 -9.35
N SER A 309 2.82 10.61 -10.32
CA SER A 309 1.84 9.57 -10.61
C SER A 309 1.65 8.56 -9.46
N CYS A 310 2.71 8.28 -8.69
CA CYS A 310 2.66 7.45 -7.49
C CYS A 310 1.99 8.18 -6.32
N LEU A 311 2.38 9.44 -6.06
CA LEU A 311 1.73 10.26 -5.04
C LEU A 311 0.22 10.41 -5.30
N VAL A 312 -0.19 10.62 -6.57
CA VAL A 312 -1.62 10.66 -6.94
C VAL A 312 -2.32 9.31 -6.73
N ALA A 313 -1.66 8.17 -7.02
CA ALA A 313 -2.22 6.86 -6.76
C ALA A 313 -2.40 6.58 -5.26
N ILE A 314 -1.45 7.00 -4.43
CA ILE A 314 -1.53 6.95 -2.96
C ILE A 314 -2.66 7.85 -2.46
N ALA A 315 -2.72 9.11 -2.93
CA ALA A 315 -3.73 10.07 -2.49
C ALA A 315 -5.17 9.64 -2.82
N ARG A 316 -5.40 8.98 -3.97
CA ARG A 316 -6.69 8.33 -4.25
C ARG A 316 -7.08 7.30 -3.21
N ASP A 317 -6.10 6.52 -2.77
CA ASP A 317 -6.33 5.45 -1.81
C ASP A 317 -6.75 5.99 -0.44
N TYR A 318 -6.16 7.12 -0.01
CA TYR A 318 -6.59 7.87 1.17
C TYR A 318 -8.03 8.42 1.06
N ILE A 319 -8.47 8.80 -0.15
CA ILE A 319 -9.83 9.31 -0.41
C ILE A 319 -10.84 8.17 -0.49
N GLU A 320 -10.49 7.08 -1.18
CA GLU A 320 -11.41 5.98 -1.51
C GLU A 320 -11.58 4.96 -0.37
N LYS A 321 -10.59 4.83 0.54
CA LYS A 321 -10.59 3.78 1.57
C LYS A 321 -10.81 4.34 2.97
N LYS A 322 -11.63 3.59 3.73
CA LYS A 322 -12.01 3.90 5.11
C LYS A 322 -10.80 4.19 6.03
N TRP A 323 -9.77 3.34 6.01
CA TRP A 323 -8.56 3.54 6.81
C TRP A 323 -7.84 4.86 6.50
N GLY A 324 -7.87 5.29 5.24
CA GLY A 324 -7.22 6.53 4.81
C GLY A 324 -8.03 7.77 5.20
N GLN A 325 -9.37 7.66 5.17
CA GLN A 325 -10.26 8.69 5.69
C GLN A 325 -10.13 8.83 7.21
N GLU A 326 -9.97 7.72 7.94
CA GLU A 326 -9.74 7.67 9.38
C GLU A 326 -8.40 8.33 9.74
N TYR A 327 -7.30 7.89 9.12
CA TYR A 327 -5.97 8.49 9.31
C TYR A 327 -5.93 9.99 8.96
N LEU A 328 -6.61 10.42 7.88
CA LEU A 328 -6.71 11.85 7.56
C LEU A 328 -7.56 12.63 8.57
N SER A 329 -8.44 12.00 9.34
CA SER A 329 -9.12 12.67 10.45
C SER A 329 -8.15 12.87 11.61
N GLU A 330 -7.47 11.80 12.03
CA GLU A 330 -6.49 11.78 13.12
C GLU A 330 -5.40 12.85 12.90
N VAL A 331 -4.73 12.83 11.74
CA VAL A 331 -3.71 13.84 11.40
C VAL A 331 -4.26 15.27 11.36
N ASN A 332 -5.52 15.47 10.97
CA ASN A 332 -6.12 16.81 10.97
C ASN A 332 -6.42 17.32 12.39
N ASP A 333 -6.78 16.44 13.32
CA ASP A 333 -6.94 16.78 14.72
C ASP A 333 -5.58 17.09 15.37
N ASP A 334 -4.54 16.27 15.11
CA ASP A 334 -3.16 16.53 15.55
C ASP A 334 -2.62 17.90 15.05
N LEU A 335 -2.75 18.16 13.74
CA LEU A 335 -2.32 19.42 13.11
C LEU A 335 -3.08 20.65 13.64
N LYS A 336 -4.30 20.46 14.17
CA LYS A 336 -5.11 21.52 14.77
C LYS A 336 -4.66 21.81 16.19
N GLU A 337 -4.30 20.79 16.96
CA GLU A 337 -3.69 20.94 18.29
C GLU A 337 -2.31 21.57 18.20
N GLU A 338 -1.45 21.12 17.28
CA GLU A 338 -0.13 21.71 17.02
C GLU A 338 -0.25 23.19 16.61
N ALA A 339 -1.16 23.51 15.69
CA ALA A 339 -1.39 24.88 15.25
C ALA A 339 -1.86 25.79 16.40
N LEU A 340 -2.72 25.28 17.29
CA LEU A 340 -3.17 26.00 18.49
C LEU A 340 -2.03 26.24 19.47
N ALA A 341 -1.24 25.21 19.77
CA ALA A 341 -0.10 25.29 20.69
C ALA A 341 0.99 26.26 20.19
N GLN A 342 1.24 26.30 18.88
CA GLN A 342 2.24 27.17 18.26
C GLN A 342 1.71 28.56 17.86
N GLY A 343 0.42 28.85 18.08
CA GLY A 343 -0.21 30.10 17.64
C GLY A 343 -0.21 30.32 16.12
N LYS A 344 -0.12 29.24 15.33
CA LYS A 344 -0.07 29.27 13.87
C LYS A 344 -1.46 29.08 13.26
N PRO A 345 -1.71 29.58 12.03
CA PRO A 345 -2.97 29.31 11.34
C PRO A 345 -3.06 27.82 10.97
N TYR A 346 -4.10 27.15 11.45
CA TYR A 346 -4.41 25.75 11.11
C TYR A 346 -4.58 25.55 9.59
N ARG A 347 -3.95 24.49 9.05
CA ARG A 347 -3.94 24.16 7.62
C ARG A 347 -4.38 22.70 7.41
N PRO A 348 -5.69 22.42 7.28
CA PRO A 348 -6.19 21.06 7.10
C PRO A 348 -5.66 20.39 5.83
N VAL A 349 -5.50 19.08 5.90
CA VAL A 349 -5.37 18.19 4.74
C VAL A 349 -6.78 17.84 4.28
N GLN A 350 -7.21 18.41 3.15
CA GLN A 350 -8.52 18.11 2.57
C GLN A 350 -8.49 16.75 1.86
N SER A 351 -9.61 16.02 1.85
CA SER A 351 -9.76 14.76 1.12
C SER A 351 -9.87 14.98 -0.41
N THR A 352 -8.78 15.47 -1.01
CA THR A 352 -8.63 15.71 -2.45
C THR A 352 -7.22 15.33 -2.88
N GLU A 353 -7.05 14.84 -4.12
CA GLU A 353 -5.74 14.38 -4.62
C GLU A 353 -4.67 15.47 -4.48
N GLN A 354 -5.04 16.72 -4.78
CA GLN A 354 -4.12 17.87 -4.75
C GLN A 354 -3.70 18.22 -3.32
N SER A 355 -4.62 18.23 -2.36
CA SER A 355 -4.33 18.61 -0.98
C SER A 355 -3.50 17.54 -0.25
N ILE A 356 -3.83 16.26 -0.43
CA ILE A 356 -3.06 15.14 0.15
C ILE A 356 -1.65 15.10 -0.43
N CYS A 357 -1.51 15.22 -1.77
CA CYS A 357 -0.20 15.27 -2.39
C CYS A 357 0.58 16.56 -2.06
N ALA A 358 -0.07 17.65 -1.65
CA ALA A 358 0.62 18.84 -1.14
C ALA A 358 1.10 18.60 0.29
N ALA A 359 0.27 17.96 1.14
CA ALA A 359 0.62 17.63 2.51
C ALA A 359 1.83 16.67 2.63
N PHE A 360 1.97 15.72 1.71
CA PHE A 360 3.21 14.92 1.60
C PHE A 360 4.46 15.75 1.23
N LEU A 361 4.29 16.80 0.42
CA LEU A 361 5.39 17.64 -0.06
C LEU A 361 5.72 18.82 0.86
N ASP A 362 4.83 19.17 1.79
CA ASP A 362 5.04 20.21 2.81
C ASP A 362 5.28 19.65 4.22
N GLY A 363 5.28 18.32 4.38
CA GLY A 363 5.62 17.62 5.63
C GLY A 363 4.47 17.40 6.60
N ARG A 364 3.23 17.86 6.28
CA ARG A 364 2.03 17.58 7.08
C ARG A 364 1.56 16.12 7.01
N LEU A 365 2.03 15.35 6.02
CA LEU A 365 1.90 13.90 5.98
C LEU A 365 3.28 13.27 5.80
N THR A 366 3.62 12.34 6.68
CA THR A 366 4.76 11.43 6.51
C THR A 366 4.34 10.16 5.78
N MET A 367 5.29 9.44 5.20
CA MET A 367 5.06 8.14 4.57
C MET A 367 6.09 7.14 5.07
N ASN A 368 5.64 6.14 5.80
CA ASN A 368 6.52 5.11 6.34
C ASN A 368 6.97 4.17 5.21
N PHE A 369 8.21 3.71 5.31
CA PHE A 369 8.77 2.73 4.40
C PHE A 369 9.43 1.58 5.17
N THR A 370 9.52 0.44 4.50
CA THR A 370 10.23 -0.76 4.96
C THR A 370 11.22 -1.15 3.88
N VAL A 371 12.47 -1.42 4.26
CA VAL A 371 13.43 -2.00 3.33
C VAL A 371 13.05 -3.47 3.13
N LEU A 372 13.05 -3.90 1.88
CA LEU A 372 12.90 -5.30 1.51
C LEU A 372 14.31 -5.84 1.26
N GLU A 373 14.96 -6.35 2.31
CA GLU A 373 16.26 -7.01 2.20
C GLU A 373 16.06 -8.43 1.67
N PHE A 374 16.59 -8.75 0.48
CA PHE A 374 16.46 -10.09 -0.07
C PHE A 374 17.27 -11.10 0.75
N SER A 375 16.58 -12.06 1.35
CA SER A 375 17.20 -13.13 2.13
C SER A 375 17.40 -14.40 1.31
N ARG A 376 16.33 -14.92 0.67
CA ARG A 376 16.40 -16.15 -0.12
C ARG A 376 15.27 -16.29 -1.15
N TYR A 377 15.48 -17.13 -2.15
CA TYR A 377 14.43 -17.52 -3.10
C TYR A 377 13.96 -18.94 -2.82
N GLU A 378 12.72 -19.13 -2.35
CA GLU A 378 12.26 -20.46 -1.95
C GLU A 378 11.63 -21.18 -3.14
N HIS A 379 12.34 -22.18 -3.69
CA HIS A 379 11.88 -22.95 -4.84
C HIS A 379 10.55 -23.69 -4.59
N SER A 380 10.23 -24.02 -3.34
CA SER A 380 8.95 -24.64 -2.95
C SER A 380 7.74 -23.73 -3.30
N TRP A 381 7.86 -22.41 -3.08
CA TRP A 381 6.83 -21.43 -3.40
C TRP A 381 6.65 -21.30 -4.91
N PHE A 382 7.75 -21.27 -5.65
CA PHE A 382 7.70 -21.26 -7.11
C PHE A 382 7.04 -22.54 -7.65
N GLN A 383 7.39 -23.71 -7.10
CA GLN A 383 6.77 -24.98 -7.51
C GLN A 383 5.27 -25.01 -7.20
N ARG A 384 4.83 -24.53 -6.04
CA ARG A 384 3.39 -24.41 -5.69
C ARG A 384 2.62 -23.54 -6.69
N LEU A 385 3.24 -22.49 -7.24
CA LEU A 385 2.64 -21.67 -8.31
C LEU A 385 2.51 -22.44 -9.63
N LEU A 386 3.54 -23.20 -10.02
CA LEU A 386 3.49 -24.07 -11.20
C LEU A 386 2.39 -25.14 -11.07
N ASP A 387 2.31 -25.80 -9.91
CA ASP A 387 1.33 -26.84 -9.63
C ASP A 387 -0.10 -26.27 -9.66
N ALA A 388 -0.33 -25.13 -8.99
CA ALA A 388 -1.63 -24.45 -8.97
C ALA A 388 -2.06 -23.92 -10.34
N GLU A 389 -1.11 -23.51 -11.19
CA GLU A 389 -1.38 -23.15 -12.58
C GLU A 389 -1.79 -24.38 -13.40
N ALA A 390 -1.03 -25.47 -13.31
CA ALA A 390 -1.25 -26.71 -14.06
C ALA A 390 -2.57 -27.41 -13.70
N ALA A 391 -2.95 -27.43 -12.41
CA ALA A 391 -4.22 -28.00 -11.95
C ALA A 391 -5.41 -27.04 -12.09
N GLY A 392 -5.15 -25.76 -12.32
CA GLY A 392 -6.13 -24.68 -12.27
C GLY A 392 -6.81 -24.57 -10.90
N HIS A 393 -8.07 -24.13 -10.90
CA HIS A 393 -8.88 -23.91 -9.69
C HIS A 393 -9.11 -25.15 -8.80
N ARG A 394 -8.61 -26.34 -9.18
CA ARG A 394 -8.78 -27.60 -8.45
C ARG A 394 -7.85 -27.77 -7.25
N ILE A 395 -6.71 -27.05 -7.20
CA ILE A 395 -5.72 -27.23 -6.12
C ILE A 395 -6.02 -26.43 -4.86
N ALA A 396 -6.83 -25.37 -4.94
CA ALA A 396 -7.18 -24.53 -3.79
C ALA A 396 -7.54 -25.43 -2.59
N PRO A 397 -6.69 -25.50 -1.55
CA PRO A 397 -6.80 -26.54 -0.54
C PRO A 397 -8.14 -26.36 0.12
N LYS A 398 -9.03 -27.36 -0.01
CA LYS A 398 -10.36 -27.32 0.60
C LYS A 398 -10.13 -26.91 2.05
N PRO A 399 -10.60 -25.72 2.49
CA PRO A 399 -10.19 -25.17 3.77
C PRO A 399 -10.48 -26.26 4.79
N LYS A 400 -9.45 -26.72 5.51
CA LYS A 400 -9.59 -27.78 6.51
C LYS A 400 -10.64 -27.27 7.47
N TYR A 401 -11.87 -27.75 7.33
CA TYR A 401 -13.02 -27.16 8.01
C TYR A 401 -12.74 -27.30 9.50
N LEU A 402 -12.32 -26.19 10.12
CA LEU A 402 -12.30 -26.08 11.57
C LEU A 402 -13.71 -26.49 12.00
N PRO A 403 -13.84 -27.53 12.85
CA PRO A 403 -15.13 -28.10 13.15
C PRO A 403 -16.00 -26.95 13.66
N LYS A 404 -17.06 -26.62 12.91
CA LYS A 404 -17.92 -25.47 13.20
C LYS A 404 -18.17 -25.48 14.71
N PRO A 405 -17.85 -24.39 15.45
CA PRO A 405 -18.09 -24.36 16.88
C PRO A 405 -19.54 -24.77 17.08
N LYS A 406 -19.76 -25.90 17.76
CA LYS A 406 -21.10 -26.44 17.95
C LYS A 406 -21.89 -25.33 18.60
N GLU A 407 -22.85 -24.77 17.86
CA GLU A 407 -23.74 -23.75 18.40
C GLU A 407 -24.20 -24.24 19.76
N PRO A 408 -23.99 -23.46 20.85
CA PRO A 408 -24.40 -23.90 22.16
C PRO A 408 -25.90 -24.14 22.05
N LYS A 409 -26.30 -25.41 22.17
CA LYS A 409 -27.72 -25.77 22.22
C LYS A 409 -28.30 -24.99 23.39
N THR A 410 -28.96 -23.89 23.08
CA THR A 410 -29.73 -23.10 24.03
C THR A 410 -30.67 -24.11 24.68
N LYS A 411 -30.41 -24.40 25.96
CA LYS A 411 -31.32 -25.22 26.73
C LYS A 411 -32.63 -24.43 26.73
N ALA A 412 -33.62 -24.94 26.02
CA ALA A 412 -34.95 -24.35 26.03
C ALA A 412 -35.41 -24.33 27.49
N ASP A 413 -35.75 -23.13 27.94
CA ASP A 413 -36.28 -22.88 29.27
C ASP A 413 -37.60 -23.68 29.41
N PRO A 414 -37.71 -24.66 30.34
CA PRO A 414 -38.85 -25.56 30.39
C PRO A 414 -40.18 -24.88 30.76
N ASP A 415 -40.18 -23.63 31.22
CA ASP A 415 -41.40 -22.90 31.62
C ASP A 415 -42.04 -22.03 30.51
N ALA A 416 -41.53 -22.06 29.28
CA ALA A 416 -42.11 -21.33 28.15
C ALA A 416 -43.43 -21.96 27.64
N LYS A 417 -44.56 -21.55 28.26
CA LYS A 417 -45.93 -21.98 27.94
C LYS A 417 -46.25 -22.02 26.43
N PRO A 418 -46.77 -23.14 25.88
CA PRO A 418 -47.05 -23.26 24.45
C PRO A 418 -48.29 -22.46 24.02
N LYS A 419 -48.10 -21.45 23.16
CA LYS A 419 -49.24 -20.76 22.49
C LYS A 419 -49.83 -21.64 21.39
N ALA A 420 -51.16 -21.77 21.40
CA ALA A 420 -51.88 -22.79 20.64
C ALA A 420 -51.90 -22.57 19.11
N LYS A 421 -51.71 -23.65 18.35
CA LYS A 421 -51.99 -23.72 16.90
C LYS A 421 -53.49 -23.55 16.63
N LYS A 422 -53.89 -22.44 16.00
CA LYS A 422 -55.25 -22.28 15.47
C LYS A 422 -55.30 -22.75 14.01
N ARG A 423 -55.79 -23.98 13.79
CA ARG A 423 -56.17 -24.48 12.45
C ARG A 423 -57.58 -23.99 12.13
N SER A 424 -57.80 -23.43 10.93
CA SER A 424 -59.12 -23.36 10.30
C SER A 424 -59.08 -24.08 8.95
N LYS A 425 -60.24 -24.56 8.48
CA LYS A 425 -60.39 -25.64 7.49
C LYS A 425 -61.73 -25.48 6.76
N LYS A 426 -61.73 -25.52 5.42
CA LYS A 426 -62.90 -25.42 4.51
C LYS A 426 -63.70 -24.10 4.65
N GLY A 427 -64.43 -23.59 3.66
CA GLY A 427 -64.68 -24.08 2.29
C GLY A 427 -66.17 -24.03 1.94
N SER A 428 -66.56 -23.17 0.98
CA SER A 428 -67.91 -23.01 0.38
C SER A 428 -67.71 -22.25 -0.95
N THR A 429 -68.09 -22.70 -2.16
CA THR A 429 -69.44 -22.89 -2.76
C THR A 429 -70.32 -21.63 -2.71
N ALA A 430 -70.99 -21.18 -3.77
CA ALA A 430 -71.01 -21.57 -5.20
C ALA A 430 -71.62 -20.43 -6.06
N ASP A 431 -71.48 -20.45 -7.39
CA ASP A 431 -72.62 -20.28 -8.34
C ASP A 431 -72.23 -20.56 -9.81
N ALA A 432 -73.22 -20.70 -10.70
CA ALA A 432 -73.11 -21.56 -11.89
C ALA A 432 -73.33 -20.91 -13.29
N GLN A 433 -72.54 -21.38 -14.27
CA GLN A 433 -72.84 -21.60 -15.71
C GLN A 433 -73.36 -20.43 -16.62
N PRO A 434 -73.42 -20.56 -17.98
CA PRO A 434 -72.92 -21.62 -18.88
C PRO A 434 -72.07 -21.16 -20.12
N ALA A 435 -71.43 -22.16 -20.74
CA ALA A 435 -71.23 -22.39 -22.19
C ALA A 435 -70.73 -21.30 -23.21
N ALA A 436 -69.57 -21.64 -23.81
CA ALA A 436 -69.31 -21.68 -25.27
C ALA A 436 -69.40 -20.40 -26.15
N LYS A 437 -68.22 -19.90 -26.59
CA LYS A 437 -67.77 -19.96 -28.01
C LYS A 437 -66.38 -19.38 -28.25
N LYS A 438 -65.64 -20.10 -29.10
CA LYS A 438 -64.50 -19.68 -29.92
C LYS A 438 -64.61 -18.25 -30.48
N ARG A 439 -63.57 -17.39 -30.29
CA ARG A 439 -62.66 -16.90 -31.36
C ARG A 439 -61.79 -15.70 -30.93
N LYS A 440 -60.66 -15.59 -31.65
CA LYS A 440 -59.70 -14.48 -31.71
C LYS A 440 -60.35 -13.08 -31.74
N ALA A 441 -59.81 -12.15 -30.96
CA ALA A 441 -59.33 -10.82 -31.40
C ALA A 441 -58.53 -10.15 -30.28
N ALA A 442 -57.50 -9.36 -30.64
CA ALA A 442 -56.67 -8.65 -29.67
C ALA A 442 -57.31 -7.32 -29.24
N SER A 443 -57.08 -6.91 -27.98
CA SER A 443 -57.50 -5.61 -27.46
C SER A 443 -56.40 -4.54 -27.63
N GLY A 444 -56.79 -3.36 -28.11
CA GLY A 444 -56.11 -2.12 -27.72
C GLY A 444 -56.34 -1.88 -26.21
N LYS A 445 -55.35 -1.41 -25.44
CA LYS A 445 -54.72 -0.08 -25.44
C LYS A 445 -55.58 1.00 -24.77
N ALA A 446 -55.43 1.15 -23.44
CA ALA A 446 -55.44 2.44 -22.72
C ALA A 446 -54.77 2.29 -21.32
N VAL A 447 -53.54 2.78 -21.12
CA VAL A 447 -53.17 4.04 -20.43
C VAL A 447 -53.30 4.05 -18.89
N ARG A 448 -52.15 3.88 -18.20
CA ARG A 448 -51.51 4.79 -17.20
C ARG A 448 -50.15 4.15 -16.82
N ALA A 449 -48.98 4.73 -17.16
CA ALA A 449 -48.22 5.72 -16.37
C ALA A 449 -48.12 5.34 -14.87
N GLN A 450 -46.96 5.25 -14.21
CA GLN A 450 -45.56 5.61 -14.50
C GLN A 450 -44.62 4.84 -13.51
N GLU A 451 -43.32 4.64 -13.68
CA GLU A 451 -42.39 5.01 -14.77
C GLU A 451 -41.28 3.95 -15.03
N GLN A 452 -40.01 4.20 -14.64
CA GLN A 452 -38.75 3.58 -15.10
C GLN A 452 -37.64 3.79 -14.03
N GLN A 453 -36.44 3.19 -14.01
CA GLN A 453 -35.61 2.58 -15.06
C GLN A 453 -34.79 1.36 -14.55
N ALA A 454 -34.59 0.34 -15.41
CA ALA A 454 -33.41 -0.54 -15.38
C ALA A 454 -33.23 -1.35 -16.68
N LYS A 455 -32.03 -1.26 -17.29
CA LYS A 455 -31.36 -2.21 -18.22
C LYS A 455 -31.97 -2.59 -19.59
N GLY A 456 -31.05 -2.90 -20.53
CA GLY A 456 -31.26 -3.44 -21.90
C GLY A 456 -30.83 -2.42 -22.97
N GLN A 457 -29.69 -2.50 -23.65
CA GLN A 457 -29.06 -3.61 -24.40
C GLN A 457 -29.94 -4.09 -25.58
N ASN A 458 -29.51 -3.77 -26.81
CA ASN A 458 -29.89 -4.45 -28.06
C ASN A 458 -28.86 -4.12 -29.16
N ASP A 459 -28.52 -5.14 -29.94
CA ASP A 459 -27.68 -5.08 -31.15
C ASP A 459 -28.56 -5.05 -32.43
N ALA A 460 -27.89 -5.11 -33.60
CA ALA A 460 -28.42 -5.39 -34.95
C ALA A 460 -29.18 -4.25 -35.66
N ASP A 461 -29.10 -4.06 -36.99
CA ASP A 461 -28.12 -4.48 -38.02
C ASP A 461 -28.44 -3.68 -39.32
N SER A 462 -27.51 -3.54 -40.28
CA SER A 462 -27.88 -3.06 -41.64
C SER A 462 -26.81 -3.33 -42.72
N ASP A 463 -27.10 -4.29 -43.60
CA ASP A 463 -26.40 -4.57 -44.85
C ASP A 463 -26.72 -3.56 -45.97
N ILE A 464 -25.75 -3.32 -46.88
CA ILE A 464 -25.98 -2.89 -48.27
C ILE A 464 -24.97 -3.60 -49.21
N GLU A 465 -25.48 -4.37 -50.18
CA GLU A 465 -24.70 -4.93 -51.31
C GLU A 465 -24.69 -3.98 -52.53
N ILE A 466 -23.57 -3.87 -53.27
CA ILE A 466 -23.57 -3.73 -54.75
C ILE A 466 -22.35 -4.43 -55.38
N VAL A 467 -22.63 -5.48 -56.17
CA VAL A 467 -22.04 -5.96 -57.45
C VAL A 467 -20.58 -5.58 -57.85
N GLY A 468 -19.79 -6.57 -58.28
CA GLY A 468 -18.40 -6.42 -58.78
C GLY A 468 -18.16 -6.84 -60.25
N VAL A 469 -16.88 -6.87 -60.66
CA VAL A 469 -16.38 -7.31 -61.99
C VAL A 469 -15.08 -8.14 -61.83
N LYS A 470 -14.78 -9.03 -62.80
CA LYS A 470 -13.74 -10.08 -62.75
C LYS A 470 -12.43 -9.78 -63.52
N GLU A 471 -11.40 -10.52 -63.10
CA GLU A 471 -10.26 -11.07 -63.87
C GLU A 471 -9.04 -10.17 -64.27
N ALA A 472 -7.89 -10.84 -64.43
CA ALA A 472 -6.52 -10.28 -64.40
C ALA A 472 -5.82 -10.36 -65.78
N PRO A 473 -4.63 -9.72 -66.00
CA PRO A 473 -3.36 -10.45 -65.74
C PRO A 473 -2.06 -9.64 -65.45
N LYS A 474 -1.07 -10.34 -64.87
CA LYS A 474 0.41 -10.28 -65.05
C LYS A 474 1.19 -8.94 -65.26
N ARG A 475 2.27 -8.81 -64.46
CA ARG A 475 3.70 -8.54 -64.84
C ARG A 475 4.34 -7.19 -64.42
N GLN A 476 5.39 -7.33 -63.58
CA GLN A 476 6.61 -6.49 -63.40
C GLN A 476 6.55 -4.95 -63.53
N LEU A 477 7.03 -4.25 -62.49
CA LEU A 477 8.14 -3.30 -62.63
C LEU A 477 8.84 -2.99 -61.29
N ARG A 478 10.12 -2.67 -61.43
CA ARG A 478 11.22 -2.59 -60.46
C ARG A 478 11.23 -1.30 -59.62
N SER A 479 11.93 -1.40 -58.47
CA SER A 479 12.73 -0.34 -57.80
C SER A 479 12.05 0.98 -57.38
N SER A 480 12.16 1.39 -56.12
CA SER A 480 13.44 1.98 -55.68
C SER A 480 13.63 2.09 -54.16
N ARG A 481 14.92 2.11 -53.80
CA ARG A 481 15.57 2.32 -52.49
C ARG A 481 14.86 3.27 -51.52
N ARG A 482 14.76 2.85 -50.26
CA ARG A 482 15.64 3.39 -49.20
C ARG A 482 15.78 2.43 -48.02
N ALA A 483 16.99 1.93 -47.82
CA ALA A 483 17.41 1.30 -46.56
C ALA A 483 18.14 2.35 -45.71
N VAL A 484 18.00 2.26 -44.40
CA VAL A 484 19.01 2.72 -43.44
C VAL A 484 19.13 1.62 -42.39
N ASN A 485 20.24 0.89 -42.44
CA ASN A 485 20.69 0.07 -41.32
C ASN A 485 21.23 0.99 -40.22
N LEU A 486 21.10 0.58 -38.96
CA LEU A 486 22.08 0.91 -37.95
C LEU A 486 22.23 -0.28 -37.00
N ALA A 487 23.31 -1.00 -37.22
CA ALA A 487 23.91 -1.99 -36.34
C ALA A 487 25.43 -1.74 -36.38
N TRP A 488 26.14 -2.25 -35.38
CA TRP A 488 27.60 -2.19 -35.20
C TRP A 488 28.19 -0.89 -34.62
N LEU A 489 28.65 -1.02 -33.37
CA LEU A 489 30.06 -0.78 -33.07
C LEU A 489 30.54 -1.81 -32.02
N GLU A 490 30.89 -3.00 -32.47
CA GLU A 490 31.96 -3.76 -31.81
C GLU A 490 33.29 -3.07 -32.14
N SER A 491 34.26 -3.10 -31.22
CA SER A 491 35.57 -2.48 -31.40
C SER A 491 36.67 -3.32 -30.77
N ASP A 492 37.03 -4.42 -31.43
CA ASP A 492 38.33 -5.07 -31.24
C ASP A 492 39.46 -4.20 -31.81
N GLY A 493 40.60 -4.11 -31.10
CA GLY A 493 41.66 -3.19 -31.51
C GLY A 493 42.97 -3.20 -30.73
N LYS A 494 43.67 -4.35 -30.71
CA LYS A 494 45.14 -4.51 -30.57
C LYS A 494 45.87 -4.30 -29.22
N GLU A 495 46.42 -5.43 -28.74
CA GLU A 495 47.87 -5.76 -28.74
C GLU A 495 48.90 -4.70 -28.30
N SER A 496 49.32 -4.85 -27.04
CA SER A 496 50.72 -4.81 -26.55
C SER A 496 50.69 -5.65 -25.26
N ASP A 497 51.26 -6.85 -25.15
CA ASP A 497 52.62 -7.30 -25.49
C ASP A 497 53.71 -6.44 -24.83
N ASP A 498 53.76 -6.52 -23.51
CA ASP A 498 55.01 -6.44 -22.74
C ASP A 498 54.86 -7.25 -21.43
N GLY A 499 55.94 -7.86 -20.95
CA GLY A 499 55.92 -8.93 -19.94
C GLY A 499 56.11 -8.50 -18.47
N GLY A 500 55.97 -9.48 -17.58
CA GLY A 500 56.15 -9.36 -16.12
C GLY A 500 55.22 -10.34 -15.40
N ASP A 501 55.59 -11.59 -15.12
CA ASP A 501 56.66 -12.10 -14.23
C ASP A 501 56.30 -12.03 -12.73
N GLY A 502 56.51 -13.16 -12.04
CA GLY A 502 56.62 -13.29 -10.58
C GLY A 502 55.33 -13.20 -9.76
N GLY A 503 54.91 -14.31 -9.13
CA GLY A 503 53.85 -14.26 -8.12
C GLY A 503 53.27 -15.57 -7.61
N ASP A 504 54.06 -16.64 -7.47
CA ASP A 504 53.66 -17.76 -6.62
C ASP A 504 53.44 -17.26 -5.19
N TYR A 505 52.31 -17.61 -4.57
CA TYR A 505 52.18 -17.61 -3.11
C TYR A 505 51.55 -18.92 -2.66
N ASP A 506 52.36 -19.64 -1.93
CA ASP A 506 52.15 -20.98 -1.41
C ASP A 506 51.02 -21.08 -0.38
N ASP A 507 50.59 -22.33 -0.20
CA ASP A 507 50.23 -22.98 1.06
C ASP A 507 50.14 -22.10 2.32
N PHE A 508 48.97 -22.18 2.95
CA PHE A 508 48.89 -22.16 4.42
C PHE A 508 47.87 -23.20 4.89
N ASP A 509 48.33 -24.45 4.96
CA ASP A 509 47.81 -25.39 5.96
C ASP A 509 48.20 -24.87 7.34
N GLU A 510 47.24 -24.73 8.25
CA GLU A 510 47.53 -24.70 9.68
C GLU A 510 46.46 -25.50 10.43
N GLU A 511 46.73 -26.80 10.58
CA GLU A 511 46.18 -27.57 11.70
C GLU A 511 46.58 -26.86 13.01
N ASN A 512 45.64 -26.69 13.93
CA ASN A 512 45.99 -26.41 15.31
C ASN A 512 45.10 -27.23 16.24
N ASP A 513 45.69 -28.30 16.77
CA ASP A 513 45.12 -29.21 17.75
C ASP A 513 45.30 -28.68 19.19
N GLU A 514 44.51 -29.24 20.10
CA GLU A 514 44.66 -29.20 21.58
C GLU A 514 44.54 -27.86 22.36
N ALA A 515 43.37 -27.71 23.01
CA ALA A 515 43.27 -27.46 24.46
C ALA A 515 41.91 -27.95 25.02
#